data_AF-A0A2Y9PQH4-F1
#
_entry.id   AF-A0A2Y9PQH4-F1
#
_cell.length_a   1.000
_cell.length_b   1.000
_cell.length_c   1.000
_cell.angle_alpha   90.00
_cell.angle_beta   90.00
_cell.angle_gamma   90.00
#
_symmetry.space_group_name_H-M   'P 1'
#
loop_
_entity.id
_entity.type
_entity.pdbx_description
1 polymer ?
#
loop_
_entity_poly.entity_id
_entity_poly.type
_entity_poly.pdbx_seq_one_letter_code
_entity_poly.pdbx_strand_id
1 'polypeptide(L)'
;MALPDDEEGTTVANGHPPANGYLPVPGDAPAGKVSAETQNGPKAGCLALNGVSRDSPKAASGALDRPKTPLAPEEETQARLLPKDPGEQTPAVEGTLVPRTALSARRFLVLLIFSLYSMVNAFQWIQYSIISNVFEGFYNVSSLHIDWLSMVYMLAYVPLIFPATWLLDTRGLRLTALLGSGLNCLGAWIKCGSVQQHLFWVTMLGQCLCSVAQVFILGLPSHIASVWFGPKEVSTACATAVLGNQLGTAVGFLLPPVLVPNTQNNTQLLACNISTMFYGTSAVATLLFILTVIAFKEKPQYPPSQAQAVLQDSPPGEYSYGKSIRNLFKNIPFVLLLITYGIMTGAFYSVSTLLNQIILTYYKGEEVNAGRIGLTLVLAGMVGSILCGLWLDYTKTYNFFMTGYLPLGFEFAVEITYPESEGTSSGLLNAAAQIFGILFTLAQGKLTSDYSPKGGNVFLCVWMFVGIILTALIKSDLKRHNINKGITNGDIKAVPVDSPTDEESKTILMSKQSESAI
;
A
#
# COMPACT_ATOMS: atom_id res chain seq x y z
N MET A 1 -29.42 20.16 64.40
CA MET A 1 -30.40 19.30 65.10
C MET A 1 -30.65 18.08 64.23
N ALA A 2 -30.58 16.84 64.68
CA ALA A 2 -30.03 16.19 65.87
C ALA A 2 -30.44 14.70 65.72
N LEU A 3 -29.48 13.76 65.80
CA LEU A 3 -29.74 12.38 66.22
C LEU A 3 -29.86 12.37 67.77
N PRO A 4 -30.53 11.36 68.37
CA PRO A 4 -29.89 10.12 68.83
C PRO A 4 -30.63 8.86 68.29
N ASP A 5 -30.01 7.70 68.05
CA ASP A 5 -29.30 6.72 68.92
C ASP A 5 -30.22 5.69 69.58
N ASP A 6 -29.83 4.41 69.47
CA ASP A 6 -29.98 3.37 70.51
C ASP A 6 -28.88 2.31 70.28
N GLU A 7 -28.14 1.97 71.34
CA GLU A 7 -27.09 0.92 71.41
C GLU A 7 -27.75 -0.46 71.67
N GLU A 8 -27.13 -1.64 71.70
CA GLU A 8 -25.88 -2.17 72.29
C GLU A 8 -25.31 -3.29 71.37
N GLY A 9 -24.07 -3.80 71.48
CA GLY A 9 -22.98 -3.58 72.43
C GLY A 9 -22.27 -4.90 72.80
N THR A 10 -20.93 -4.86 72.80
CA THR A 10 -19.90 -5.84 73.30
C THR A 10 -19.36 -6.88 72.31
N THR A 11 -18.03 -7.16 72.19
CA THR A 11 -16.78 -6.62 72.81
C THR A 11 -15.56 -6.89 71.89
N VAL A 12 -14.73 -5.90 71.51
CA VAL A 12 -13.37 -5.54 72.08
C VAL A 12 -12.28 -6.63 71.86
N ALA A 13 -11.38 -6.52 70.86
CA ALA A 13 -10.08 -5.79 70.77
C ALA A 13 -8.87 -6.58 71.36
N ASN A 14 -7.56 -6.40 71.08
CA ASN A 14 -6.67 -5.44 70.37
C ASN A 14 -5.55 -6.26 69.63
N GLY A 15 -4.53 -5.78 68.90
CA GLY A 15 -4.02 -4.45 68.53
C GLY A 15 -2.69 -4.58 67.72
N HIS A 16 -2.30 -3.52 67.01
CA HIS A 16 -1.06 -3.35 66.20
C HIS A 16 0.09 -2.68 67.04
N PRO A 17 1.31 -2.28 66.55
CA PRO A 17 1.94 -2.37 65.21
C PRO A 17 3.42 -2.95 65.20
N PRO A 18 4.53 -2.26 64.79
CA PRO A 18 5.32 -2.65 63.59
C PRO A 18 6.87 -2.80 63.78
N ALA A 19 7.62 -3.21 62.72
CA ALA A 19 8.92 -2.64 62.25
C ALA A 19 9.90 -3.63 61.53
N ASN A 20 10.78 -3.03 60.70
CA ASN A 20 11.97 -3.50 59.95
C ASN A 20 12.83 -4.69 60.47
N GLY A 21 13.53 -5.41 59.58
CA GLY A 21 14.77 -6.13 59.91
C GLY A 21 15.28 -7.19 58.92
N TYR A 22 16.61 -7.33 58.76
CA TYR A 22 17.30 -8.29 57.87
C TYR A 22 17.60 -9.67 58.53
N LEU A 23 17.77 -10.69 57.67
CA LEU A 23 18.56 -11.96 57.71
C LEU A 23 19.41 -12.32 58.97
N PRO A 24 19.58 -13.63 59.28
CA PRO A 24 20.80 -14.33 58.80
C PRO A 24 20.66 -15.83 58.41
N VAL A 25 21.74 -16.37 57.82
CA VAL A 25 22.01 -17.78 57.50
C VAL A 25 23.14 -18.30 58.42
N PRO A 26 23.19 -19.61 58.74
CA PRO A 26 24.43 -20.39 58.85
C PRO A 26 24.41 -21.56 57.84
N GLY A 27 25.48 -21.93 57.14
CA GLY A 27 26.76 -22.41 57.67
C GLY A 27 26.77 -23.96 57.53
N ASP A 28 27.77 -24.66 56.97
CA ASP A 28 29.17 -24.28 56.75
C ASP A 28 29.82 -24.97 55.52
N ALA A 29 30.90 -24.36 55.02
CA ALA A 29 31.92 -25.00 54.18
C ALA A 29 33.11 -25.48 55.09
N PRO A 30 34.27 -25.97 54.58
CA PRO A 30 35.26 -25.05 54.00
C PRO A 30 36.24 -25.63 52.93
N ALA A 31 36.94 -24.69 52.26
CA ALA A 31 38.34 -24.68 51.75
C ALA A 31 39.09 -25.99 51.35
N GLY A 32 40.01 -25.99 50.37
CA GLY A 32 40.57 -24.92 49.53
C GLY A 32 42.09 -25.10 49.25
N LYS A 33 42.61 -24.41 48.21
CA LYS A 33 44.04 -24.21 47.82
C LYS A 33 44.80 -25.26 46.94
N VAL A 34 45.22 -24.77 45.76
CA VAL A 34 46.62 -24.67 45.24
C VAL A 34 47.43 -25.90 44.73
N SER A 35 47.89 -25.77 43.47
CA SER A 35 49.14 -26.28 42.83
C SER A 35 49.30 -27.68 42.19
N ALA A 36 50.22 -27.70 41.20
CA ALA A 36 50.91 -28.79 40.49
C ALA A 36 50.06 -29.69 39.56
N GLU A 37 50.17 -29.59 38.23
CA GLU A 37 51.20 -30.14 37.32
C GLU A 37 51.22 -31.67 37.16
N THR A 38 51.03 -32.16 35.92
CA THR A 38 51.97 -33.03 35.16
C THR A 38 51.41 -33.42 33.77
N GLN A 39 52.12 -33.01 32.70
CA GLN A 39 52.33 -33.66 31.37
C GLN A 39 51.18 -34.43 30.67
N ASN A 40 50.85 -34.15 29.40
CA ASN A 40 51.74 -34.43 28.25
C ASN A 40 51.40 -33.59 26.98
N GLY A 41 52.43 -32.93 26.41
CA GLY A 41 52.50 -32.58 24.98
C GLY A 41 53.16 -33.72 24.18
N PRO A 42 53.40 -33.61 22.86
CA PRO A 42 54.22 -32.55 22.21
C PRO A 42 53.54 -31.95 20.95
N LYS A 43 54.01 -30.98 20.14
CA LYS A 43 55.10 -29.96 19.99
C LYS A 43 54.68 -29.12 18.74
N ALA A 44 55.21 -27.97 18.30
CA ALA A 44 55.97 -26.80 18.80
C ALA A 44 56.02 -25.81 17.59
N GLY A 45 56.32 -24.51 17.65
CA GLY A 45 56.71 -23.57 18.72
C GLY A 45 56.39 -22.12 18.26
N CYS A 46 56.30 -21.11 19.14
CA CYS A 46 57.40 -20.21 19.56
C CYS A 46 57.98 -19.33 18.42
N LEU A 47 58.17 -17.99 18.49
CA LEU A 47 58.12 -16.93 19.54
C LEU A 47 57.77 -15.57 18.84
N ALA A 48 57.05 -14.58 19.41
CA ALA A 48 57.40 -13.58 20.44
C ALA A 48 58.59 -12.65 20.07
N LEU A 49 58.70 -11.34 20.42
CA LEU A 49 57.79 -10.26 20.87
C LEU A 49 58.59 -8.92 20.87
N ASN A 50 57.92 -7.76 21.02
CA ASN A 50 58.49 -6.39 21.18
C ASN A 50 59.21 -5.79 19.93
N GLY A 51 59.32 -4.46 19.73
CA GLY A 51 58.79 -3.29 20.46
C GLY A 51 59.64 -2.03 20.23
N VAL A 52 59.05 -0.83 20.39
CA VAL A 52 59.69 0.52 20.47
C VAL A 52 59.96 1.31 19.16
N SER A 53 59.10 2.31 18.94
CA SER A 53 59.31 3.73 18.59
C SER A 53 60.23 4.27 17.47
N ARG A 54 59.60 5.18 16.71
CA ARG A 54 60.02 6.54 16.25
C ARG A 54 60.60 6.76 14.83
N ASP A 55 60.24 7.95 14.36
CA ASP A 55 60.82 8.82 13.32
C ASP A 55 60.60 8.51 11.81
N SER A 56 59.68 9.29 11.23
CA SER A 56 59.72 9.81 9.84
C SER A 56 60.89 10.82 9.68
N PRO A 57 61.38 11.22 8.46
CA PRO A 57 60.60 11.26 7.20
C PRO A 57 61.37 11.05 5.85
N LYS A 58 60.61 11.23 4.75
CA LYS A 58 61.00 11.58 3.35
C LYS A 58 61.47 10.48 2.37
N ALA A 59 60.60 10.31 1.37
CA ALA A 59 60.87 10.32 -0.08
C ALA A 59 61.83 9.31 -0.73
N ALA A 60 61.26 8.41 -1.54
CA ALA A 60 61.74 8.10 -2.90
C ALA A 60 60.63 7.41 -3.72
N SER A 61 60.70 7.48 -5.05
CA SER A 61 59.79 6.84 -5.99
C SER A 61 60.10 5.35 -6.20
N GLY A 62 59.08 4.57 -6.55
CA GLY A 62 59.25 3.17 -6.99
C GLY A 62 57.89 2.50 -7.21
N ALA A 63 57.59 2.12 -8.46
CA ALA A 63 56.36 1.40 -8.80
C ALA A 63 56.53 -0.11 -8.61
N LEU A 64 55.50 -0.80 -8.09
CA LEU A 64 54.91 -2.00 -8.71
C LEU A 64 53.59 -2.42 -8.03
N ASP A 65 52.78 -3.16 -8.77
CA ASP A 65 51.38 -3.53 -8.50
C ASP A 65 51.04 -4.24 -7.17
N ARG A 66 49.88 -3.86 -6.62
CA ARG A 66 48.85 -4.83 -6.16
C ARG A 66 47.45 -4.19 -6.18
N PRO A 67 46.38 -4.94 -6.48
CA PRO A 67 45.08 -4.38 -6.76
C PRO A 67 44.36 -3.90 -5.49
N LYS A 68 43.74 -2.74 -5.55
CA LYS A 68 42.71 -2.29 -4.61
C LYS A 68 41.37 -2.19 -5.32
N THR A 69 40.37 -2.82 -4.73
CA THR A 69 38.96 -2.73 -5.11
C THR A 69 38.49 -1.26 -5.09
N PRO A 70 37.92 -0.73 -6.17
CA PRO A 70 37.24 0.57 -6.13
C PRO A 70 35.79 0.39 -5.68
N LEU A 71 35.36 1.25 -4.75
CA LEU A 71 33.94 1.59 -4.60
C LEU A 71 33.47 2.42 -5.81
N ALA A 72 32.15 2.47 -6.03
CA ALA A 72 31.51 3.29 -7.06
C ALA A 72 31.96 4.77 -6.99
N PRO A 73 32.05 5.46 -8.13
CA PRO A 73 30.84 6.08 -8.69
C PRO A 73 30.75 6.06 -10.23
N GLU A 74 29.60 5.62 -10.77
CA GLU A 74 29.25 5.81 -12.19
C GLU A 74 27.85 6.42 -12.32
N GLU A 75 27.76 7.73 -12.07
CA GLU A 75 26.59 8.56 -12.40
C GLU A 75 27.03 9.83 -13.17
N GLU A 76 27.90 9.72 -14.18
CA GLU A 76 28.17 10.85 -15.09
C GLU A 76 28.79 10.50 -16.47
N THR A 77 28.09 9.72 -17.31
CA THR A 77 28.54 9.52 -18.72
C THR A 77 27.42 9.48 -19.78
N GLN A 78 26.56 10.50 -19.84
CA GLN A 78 25.67 10.75 -21.00
C GLN A 78 25.58 12.24 -21.39
N ALA A 79 26.71 12.95 -21.51
CA ALA A 79 26.71 14.35 -21.95
C ALA A 79 27.99 14.83 -22.67
N ARG A 80 28.57 14.08 -23.62
CA ARG A 80 29.60 14.64 -24.53
C ARG A 80 29.86 13.83 -25.81
N LEU A 81 29.06 14.09 -26.86
CA LEU A 81 29.48 13.86 -28.26
C LEU A 81 28.88 14.97 -29.13
N LEU A 82 29.70 15.97 -29.47
CA LEU A 82 29.54 16.78 -30.68
C LEU A 82 30.61 16.33 -31.68
N PRO A 83 30.31 16.33 -32.99
CA PRO A 83 31.11 15.63 -33.98
C PRO A 83 32.39 16.38 -34.33
N LYS A 84 33.40 15.65 -34.80
CA LYS A 84 34.50 16.25 -35.55
C LYS A 84 34.94 15.39 -36.73
N ASP A 85 35.03 16.09 -37.86
CA ASP A 85 35.63 15.76 -39.16
C ASP A 85 34.98 14.67 -40.04
N PRO A 86 35.00 14.81 -41.39
CA PRO A 86 34.13 14.05 -42.29
C PRO A 86 34.90 13.10 -43.23
N GLY A 87 34.39 11.89 -43.41
CA GLY A 87 34.73 11.05 -44.55
C GLY A 87 34.99 9.58 -44.25
N GLU A 88 33.92 8.78 -44.21
CA GLU A 88 33.87 7.50 -44.92
C GLU A 88 32.41 7.06 -45.07
N GLN A 89 32.00 6.69 -46.29
CA GLN A 89 30.68 6.14 -46.56
C GLN A 89 30.75 4.62 -46.48
N THR A 90 30.12 4.04 -45.46
CA THR A 90 29.82 2.60 -45.38
C THR A 90 28.30 2.44 -45.25
N PRO A 91 27.70 1.41 -45.86
CA PRO A 91 26.26 1.38 -46.09
C PRO A 91 25.47 1.20 -44.80
N ALA A 92 24.28 1.81 -44.75
CA ALA A 92 23.44 1.84 -43.57
C ALA A 92 22.98 0.43 -43.18
N VAL A 93 23.47 -0.04 -42.03
CA VAL A 93 22.74 -1.05 -41.25
C VAL A 93 21.58 -0.31 -40.59
N GLU A 94 20.36 -0.71 -40.93
CA GLU A 94 19.12 -0.11 -40.44
C GLU A 94 18.90 -0.52 -38.96
N GLY A 95 19.65 0.14 -38.09
CA GLY A 95 19.65 -0.13 -36.66
C GLY A 95 18.27 0.17 -36.05
N THR A 96 17.64 -0.87 -35.50
CA THR A 96 16.39 -0.77 -34.75
C THR A 96 16.47 0.41 -33.78
N LEU A 97 15.64 1.44 -34.00
CA LEU A 97 15.63 2.66 -33.20
C LEU A 97 15.17 2.34 -31.77
N VAL A 98 16.14 2.00 -30.91
CA VAL A 98 15.94 1.79 -29.48
C VAL A 98 15.25 3.04 -28.92
N PRO A 99 14.00 2.96 -28.41
CA PRO A 99 13.27 4.12 -27.94
C PRO A 99 14.07 4.85 -26.85
N ARG A 100 14.33 6.14 -27.03
CA ARG A 100 15.05 6.96 -26.04
C ARG A 100 14.25 7.05 -24.74
N THR A 101 14.65 6.28 -23.74
CA THR A 101 14.09 6.35 -22.39
C THR A 101 14.67 7.54 -21.63
N ALA A 102 13.84 8.53 -21.30
CA ALA A 102 14.24 9.69 -20.48
C ALA A 102 13.30 9.82 -19.27
N LEU A 103 13.84 9.61 -18.06
CA LEU A 103 13.07 9.64 -16.82
C LEU A 103 12.84 11.08 -16.35
N SER A 104 11.66 11.63 -16.65
CA SER A 104 11.31 13.01 -16.27
C SER A 104 10.99 13.12 -14.77
N ALA A 105 11.57 14.12 -14.09
CA ALA A 105 11.23 14.46 -12.70
C ALA A 105 9.72 14.70 -12.46
N ARG A 106 8.94 15.01 -13.52
CA ARG A 106 7.48 15.11 -13.49
C ARG A 106 6.79 13.85 -12.96
N ARG A 107 7.41 12.66 -13.07
CA ARG A 107 6.85 11.39 -12.54
C ARG A 107 6.61 11.43 -11.03
N PHE A 108 7.55 11.99 -10.27
CA PHE A 108 7.42 12.16 -8.82
C PHE A 108 6.38 13.22 -8.45
N LEU A 109 6.24 14.28 -9.25
CA LEU A 109 5.18 15.29 -9.07
C LEU A 109 3.78 14.68 -9.27
N VAL A 110 3.60 13.86 -10.32
CA VAL A 110 2.34 13.13 -10.58
C VAL A 110 2.01 12.17 -9.43
N LEU A 111 3.01 11.40 -8.97
CA LEU A 111 2.87 10.48 -7.83
C LEU A 111 2.54 11.20 -6.52
N LEU A 112 3.18 12.35 -6.24
CA LEU A 112 2.90 13.15 -5.06
C LEU A 112 1.48 13.74 -5.08
N ILE A 113 1.06 14.32 -6.21
CA ILE A 113 -0.30 14.87 -6.35
C ILE A 113 -1.35 13.76 -6.21
N PHE A 114 -1.11 12.59 -6.82
CA PHE A 114 -1.94 11.40 -6.61
C PHE A 114 -2.09 11.07 -5.12
N SER A 115 -0.96 10.91 -4.44
CA SER A 115 -0.90 10.50 -3.03
C SER A 115 -1.64 11.50 -2.14
N LEU A 116 -1.52 12.80 -2.41
CA LEU A 116 -2.18 13.87 -1.68
C LEU A 116 -3.70 13.91 -1.91
N TYR A 117 -4.22 13.73 -3.14
CA TYR A 117 -5.68 13.70 -3.30
C TYR A 117 -6.30 12.39 -2.81
N SER A 118 -5.56 11.27 -2.90
CA SER A 118 -5.98 10.00 -2.31
C SER A 118 -6.06 10.10 -0.78
N MET A 119 -5.10 10.78 -0.15
CA MET A 119 -5.12 11.13 1.27
C MET A 119 -6.39 11.91 1.65
N VAL A 120 -6.77 12.93 0.87
CA VAL A 120 -8.01 13.70 1.12
C VAL A 120 -9.28 12.87 0.93
N ASN A 121 -9.32 11.93 -0.01
CA ASN A 121 -10.46 11.03 -0.15
C ASN A 121 -10.58 10.04 1.03
N ALA A 122 -9.46 9.47 1.49
CA ALA A 122 -9.43 8.60 2.67
C ALA A 122 -9.78 9.32 3.98
N PHE A 123 -9.36 10.59 4.12
CA PHE A 123 -9.81 11.46 5.20
C PHE A 123 -11.35 11.62 5.18
N GLN A 124 -11.91 11.95 4.02
CA GLN A 124 -13.35 12.17 3.85
C GLN A 124 -14.21 10.91 4.02
N TRP A 125 -13.63 9.71 3.90
CA TRP A 125 -14.26 8.45 4.25
C TRP A 125 -14.44 8.33 5.77
N ILE A 126 -13.38 8.52 6.56
CA ILE A 126 -13.38 8.31 8.02
C ILE A 126 -13.98 9.48 8.83
N GLN A 127 -13.99 10.70 8.28
CA GLN A 127 -14.28 11.92 9.05
C GLN A 127 -15.60 11.93 9.84
N TYR A 128 -16.61 11.15 9.42
CA TYR A 128 -17.88 10.98 10.13
C TYR A 128 -17.83 9.86 11.16
N SER A 129 -17.28 8.70 10.80
CA SER A 129 -17.23 7.50 11.66
C SER A 129 -16.47 7.73 12.97
N ILE A 130 -15.33 8.43 12.96
CA ILE A 130 -14.53 8.59 14.19
C ILE A 130 -15.17 9.51 15.23
N ILE A 131 -16.19 10.29 14.83
CA ILE A 131 -17.01 11.14 15.70
C ILE A 131 -18.50 10.86 15.47
N SER A 132 -18.87 9.58 15.32
CA SER A 132 -20.25 9.20 14.96
C SER A 132 -21.26 9.75 15.96
N ASN A 133 -20.97 9.62 17.26
CA ASN A 133 -21.78 10.15 18.35
C ASN A 133 -22.04 11.67 18.26
N VAL A 134 -21.10 12.44 17.70
CA VAL A 134 -21.25 13.89 17.49
C VAL A 134 -22.21 14.17 16.33
N PHE A 135 -22.12 13.41 15.24
CA PHE A 135 -23.01 13.56 14.09
C PHE A 135 -24.41 12.96 14.31
N GLU A 136 -24.53 11.89 15.09
CA GLU A 136 -25.79 11.35 15.63
C GLU A 136 -26.55 12.45 16.39
N GLY A 137 -25.89 13.14 17.32
CA GLY A 137 -26.46 14.26 18.07
C GLY A 137 -26.72 15.51 17.22
N PHE A 138 -25.85 15.85 16.28
CA PHE A 138 -25.99 17.03 15.43
C PHE A 138 -27.17 16.91 14.45
N TYR A 139 -27.29 15.80 13.73
CA TYR A 139 -28.36 15.56 12.76
C TYR A 139 -29.62 14.91 13.37
N ASN A 140 -29.56 14.48 14.65
CA ASN A 140 -30.62 13.73 15.33
C ASN A 140 -31.05 12.46 14.56
N VAL A 141 -30.05 11.68 14.12
CA VAL A 141 -30.22 10.41 13.39
C VAL A 141 -29.56 9.26 14.14
N SER A 142 -29.98 8.02 13.88
CA SER A 142 -29.37 6.84 14.51
C SER A 142 -27.95 6.58 13.99
N SER A 143 -27.12 5.88 14.79
CA SER A 143 -25.77 5.46 14.43
C SER A 143 -25.71 4.76 13.05
N LEU A 144 -26.68 3.90 12.75
CA LEU A 144 -26.80 3.23 11.45
C LEU A 144 -26.84 4.20 10.25
N HIS A 145 -27.45 5.39 10.38
CA HIS A 145 -27.44 6.40 9.32
C HIS A 145 -26.04 7.01 9.15
N ILE A 146 -25.28 7.18 10.24
CA ILE A 146 -23.90 7.64 10.18
C ILE A 146 -22.98 6.54 9.61
N ASP A 147 -23.19 5.28 9.98
CA ASP A 147 -22.44 4.14 9.42
C ASP A 147 -22.64 4.02 7.90
N TRP A 148 -23.84 4.33 7.39
CA TRP A 148 -24.10 4.43 5.95
C TRP A 148 -23.25 5.48 5.22
N LEU A 149 -22.78 6.55 5.90
CA LEU A 149 -21.84 7.52 5.31
C LEU A 149 -20.47 6.88 5.00
N SER A 150 -20.08 5.81 5.70
CA SER A 150 -18.84 5.07 5.43
C SER A 150 -19.08 3.83 4.58
N MET A 151 -20.24 3.17 4.74
CA MET A 151 -20.61 2.03 3.89
C MET A 151 -20.92 2.44 2.44
N VAL A 152 -21.33 3.69 2.16
CA VAL A 152 -21.58 4.15 0.78
C VAL A 152 -20.30 4.19 -0.08
N TYR A 153 -19.12 4.32 0.55
CA TYR A 153 -17.81 4.16 -0.12
C TYR A 153 -17.66 2.74 -0.65
N MET A 154 -17.93 1.77 0.21
CA MET A 154 -17.88 0.35 -0.12
C MET A 154 -18.93 -0.02 -1.17
N LEU A 155 -20.17 0.47 -1.00
CA LEU A 155 -21.29 0.16 -1.88
C LEU A 155 -21.11 0.74 -3.29
N ALA A 156 -20.60 1.97 -3.42
CA ALA A 156 -20.37 2.58 -4.73
C ALA A 156 -19.23 1.88 -5.50
N TYR A 157 -18.21 1.39 -4.80
CA TYR A 157 -17.05 0.75 -5.42
C TYR A 157 -17.40 -0.54 -6.17
N VAL A 158 -18.17 -1.43 -5.54
CA VAL A 158 -18.46 -2.78 -6.07
C VAL A 158 -19.09 -2.79 -7.48
N PRO A 159 -20.11 -1.98 -7.82
CA PRO A 159 -20.66 -1.91 -9.17
C PRO A 159 -19.86 -0.99 -10.11
N LEU A 160 -19.26 0.09 -9.59
CA LEU A 160 -18.62 1.10 -10.45
C LEU A 160 -17.17 0.77 -10.81
N ILE A 161 -16.53 -0.20 -10.16
CA ILE A 161 -15.18 -0.62 -10.55
C ILE A 161 -15.11 -1.10 -11.99
N PHE A 162 -16.13 -1.81 -12.49
CA PHE A 162 -16.16 -2.29 -13.88
C PHE A 162 -16.13 -1.15 -14.91
N PRO A 163 -17.05 -0.15 -14.88
CA PRO A 163 -16.95 1.01 -15.77
C PRO A 163 -15.74 1.89 -15.49
N ALA A 164 -15.24 1.97 -14.25
CA ALA A 164 -14.04 2.75 -13.92
C ALA A 164 -12.76 2.14 -14.52
N THR A 165 -12.57 0.82 -14.42
CA THR A 165 -11.44 0.13 -15.06
C THR A 165 -11.56 0.20 -16.58
N TRP A 166 -12.76 -0.02 -17.15
CA TRP A 166 -12.98 0.16 -18.59
C TRP A 166 -12.62 1.59 -19.06
N LEU A 167 -12.99 2.61 -18.28
CA LEU A 167 -12.66 4.00 -18.59
C LEU A 167 -11.15 4.28 -18.49
N LEU A 168 -10.47 3.71 -17.49
CA LEU A 168 -9.02 3.81 -17.34
C LEU A 168 -8.27 3.17 -18.50
N ASP A 169 -8.69 1.97 -18.93
CA ASP A 169 -8.09 1.22 -20.04
C ASP A 169 -8.36 1.89 -21.40
N THR A 170 -9.55 2.48 -21.61
CA THR A 170 -9.95 3.05 -22.92
C THR A 170 -9.74 4.55 -23.10
N ARG A 171 -9.80 5.35 -22.04
CA ARG A 171 -9.67 6.83 -22.06
C ARG A 171 -8.45 7.35 -21.32
N GLY A 172 -7.65 6.46 -20.73
CA GLY A 172 -6.34 6.76 -20.18
C GLY A 172 -6.34 7.45 -18.81
N LEU A 173 -5.15 7.48 -18.22
CA LEU A 173 -4.89 7.92 -16.85
C LEU A 173 -5.39 9.34 -16.54
N ARG A 174 -5.28 10.28 -17.49
CA ARG A 174 -5.61 11.69 -17.23
C ARG A 174 -7.10 11.88 -16.94
N LEU A 175 -8.00 11.24 -17.70
CA LEU A 175 -9.44 11.39 -17.49
C LEU A 175 -9.84 10.79 -16.14
N THR A 176 -9.34 9.59 -15.81
CA THR A 176 -9.61 8.92 -14.54
C THR A 176 -9.14 9.75 -13.34
N ALA A 177 -7.94 10.32 -13.40
CA ALA A 177 -7.42 11.19 -12.33
C ALA A 177 -8.22 12.50 -12.18
N LEU A 178 -8.69 13.09 -13.30
CA LEU A 178 -9.55 14.28 -13.28
C LEU A 178 -10.94 14.00 -12.69
N LEU A 179 -11.53 12.84 -13.00
CA LEU A 179 -12.81 12.42 -12.43
C LEU A 179 -12.69 12.11 -10.94
N GLY A 180 -11.65 11.38 -10.52
CA GLY A 180 -11.39 11.10 -9.11
C GLY A 180 -11.17 12.37 -8.29
N SER A 181 -10.23 13.23 -8.69
CA SER A 181 -9.97 14.50 -7.98
C SER A 181 -11.14 15.49 -8.04
N GLY A 182 -11.82 15.58 -9.19
CA GLY A 182 -12.95 16.49 -9.42
C GLY A 182 -14.21 16.12 -8.63
N LEU A 183 -14.60 14.83 -8.63
CA LEU A 183 -15.75 14.36 -7.83
C LEU A 183 -15.48 14.45 -6.33
N ASN A 184 -14.23 14.19 -5.90
CA ASN A 184 -13.83 14.33 -4.50
C ASN A 184 -13.87 15.80 -4.02
N CYS A 185 -13.51 16.74 -4.91
CA CYS A 185 -13.64 18.18 -4.68
C CYS A 185 -15.11 18.63 -4.65
N LEU A 186 -15.92 18.19 -5.61
CA LEU A 186 -17.35 18.53 -5.67
C LEU A 186 -18.11 18.01 -4.43
N GLY A 187 -17.85 16.77 -4.02
CA GLY A 187 -18.44 16.19 -2.81
C GLY A 187 -18.03 16.91 -1.53
N ALA A 188 -16.79 17.42 -1.44
CA ALA A 188 -16.35 18.28 -0.34
C ALA A 188 -17.15 19.59 -0.29
N TRP A 189 -17.31 20.27 -1.42
CA TRP A 189 -18.09 21.51 -1.49
C TRP A 189 -19.57 21.32 -1.18
N ILE A 190 -20.19 20.19 -1.56
CA ILE A 190 -21.57 19.89 -1.18
C ILE A 190 -21.70 19.73 0.35
N LYS A 191 -20.72 19.11 1.02
CA LYS A 191 -20.71 19.00 2.50
C LYS A 191 -20.64 20.37 3.19
N CYS A 192 -19.96 21.37 2.63
CA CYS A 192 -20.01 22.74 3.18
C CYS A 192 -21.45 23.30 3.26
N GLY A 193 -22.36 22.83 2.39
CA GLY A 193 -23.77 23.19 2.44
C GLY A 193 -24.61 22.44 3.48
N SER A 194 -24.07 21.38 4.11
CA SER A 194 -24.85 20.50 5.01
C SER A 194 -24.77 20.83 6.49
N VAL A 195 -24.19 21.99 6.86
CA VAL A 195 -24.00 22.43 8.26
C VAL A 195 -25.30 22.94 8.91
N GLN A 196 -26.39 22.17 8.81
CA GLN A 196 -27.65 22.38 9.52
C GLN A 196 -28.28 21.03 9.86
N GLN A 197 -28.96 20.94 11.00
CA GLN A 197 -29.43 19.67 11.57
C GLN A 197 -30.37 18.85 10.67
N HIS A 198 -31.13 19.51 9.77
CA HIS A 198 -32.05 18.82 8.86
C HIS A 198 -31.41 18.44 7.50
N LEU A 199 -30.16 18.82 7.24
CA LEU A 199 -29.49 18.66 5.95
C LEU A 199 -28.63 17.39 5.85
N PHE A 200 -28.93 16.36 6.65
CA PHE A 200 -28.26 15.05 6.57
C PHE A 200 -28.23 14.48 5.14
N TRP A 201 -29.30 14.65 4.36
CA TRP A 201 -29.36 14.23 2.96
C TRP A 201 -28.35 14.95 2.05
N VAL A 202 -27.97 16.19 2.36
CA VAL A 202 -26.91 16.93 1.64
C VAL A 202 -25.54 16.34 2.00
N THR A 203 -25.32 15.96 3.27
CA THR A 203 -24.14 15.21 3.70
C THR A 203 -24.03 13.88 2.95
N MET A 204 -25.13 13.12 2.88
CA MET A 204 -25.19 11.85 2.16
C MET A 204 -24.90 12.05 0.67
N LEU A 205 -25.46 13.07 0.01
CA LEU A 205 -25.15 13.39 -1.39
C LEU A 205 -23.66 13.71 -1.61
N GLY A 206 -23.07 14.56 -0.77
CA GLY A 206 -21.64 14.88 -0.86
C GLY A 206 -20.76 13.65 -0.61
N GLN A 207 -21.15 12.79 0.33
CA GLN A 207 -20.48 11.54 0.64
C GLN A 207 -20.60 10.51 -0.50
N CYS A 208 -21.74 10.44 -1.19
CA CYS A 208 -21.92 9.67 -2.43
C CYS A 208 -21.00 10.14 -3.56
N LEU A 209 -20.79 11.45 -3.75
CA LEU A 209 -19.85 11.92 -4.78
C LEU A 209 -18.41 11.53 -4.45
N CYS A 210 -18.01 11.62 -3.18
CA CYS A 210 -16.69 11.18 -2.74
C CYS A 210 -16.52 9.65 -2.77
N SER A 211 -17.60 8.85 -2.63
CA SER A 211 -17.53 7.41 -2.84
C SER A 211 -17.35 7.03 -4.30
N VAL A 212 -18.08 7.68 -5.23
CA VAL A 212 -17.84 7.52 -6.67
C VAL A 212 -16.43 7.96 -7.05
N ALA A 213 -15.92 9.03 -6.43
CA ALA A 213 -14.54 9.46 -6.60
C ALA A 213 -13.54 8.37 -6.22
N GLN A 214 -13.70 7.70 -5.06
CA GLN A 214 -12.81 6.65 -4.55
C GLN A 214 -12.56 5.53 -5.59
N VAL A 215 -13.57 5.19 -6.39
CA VAL A 215 -13.49 4.14 -7.42
C VAL A 215 -12.42 4.46 -8.47
N PHE A 216 -12.35 5.72 -8.88
CA PHE A 216 -11.32 6.23 -9.79
C PHE A 216 -9.97 6.48 -9.11
N ILE A 217 -9.86 6.33 -7.78
CA ILE A 217 -8.64 6.60 -7.00
C ILE A 217 -7.92 5.29 -6.68
N LEU A 218 -8.58 4.31 -6.07
CA LEU A 218 -7.91 3.09 -5.57
C LEU A 218 -7.37 2.16 -6.67
N GLY A 219 -7.87 2.26 -7.90
CA GLY A 219 -7.36 1.50 -9.06
C GLY A 219 -6.13 2.10 -9.75
N LEU A 220 -5.76 3.35 -9.42
CA LEU A 220 -4.67 4.07 -10.08
C LEU A 220 -3.22 3.78 -9.59
N PRO A 221 -2.93 3.37 -8.34
CA PRO A 221 -1.55 3.18 -7.88
C PRO A 221 -0.70 2.29 -8.78
N SER A 222 -1.23 1.12 -9.17
CA SER A 222 -0.57 0.16 -10.06
C SER A 222 -0.34 0.75 -11.46
N HIS A 223 -1.37 1.33 -12.08
CA HIS A 223 -1.27 1.97 -13.39
C HIS A 223 -0.32 3.18 -13.42
N ILE A 224 -0.31 4.03 -12.39
CA ILE A 224 0.65 5.15 -12.31
C ILE A 224 2.07 4.60 -12.18
N ALA A 225 2.26 3.61 -11.31
CA ALA A 225 3.55 2.98 -11.09
C ALA A 225 4.09 2.35 -12.38
N SER A 226 3.31 1.53 -13.08
CA SER A 226 3.77 0.94 -14.34
C SER A 226 3.95 2.00 -15.44
N VAL A 227 3.01 2.91 -15.68
CA VAL A 227 3.07 3.88 -16.81
C VAL A 227 4.15 4.97 -16.64
N TRP A 228 4.54 5.33 -15.42
CA TRP A 228 5.49 6.45 -15.17
C TRP A 228 6.85 6.06 -14.57
N PHE A 229 7.03 4.82 -14.11
CA PHE A 229 8.26 4.38 -13.43
C PHE A 229 8.88 3.15 -14.12
N GLY A 230 10.21 3.00 -14.01
CA GLY A 230 10.91 1.87 -14.59
C GLY A 230 10.69 0.59 -13.77
N PRO A 231 10.92 -0.62 -14.32
CA PRO A 231 10.60 -1.90 -13.65
C PRO A 231 11.20 -2.09 -12.24
N LYS A 232 12.31 -1.42 -11.91
CA LYS A 232 12.94 -1.46 -10.57
C LYS A 232 12.26 -0.55 -9.53
N GLU A 233 11.44 0.40 -9.98
CA GLU A 233 10.83 1.45 -9.15
C GLU A 233 9.30 1.31 -9.04
N VAL A 234 8.66 0.43 -9.84
CA VAL A 234 7.21 0.21 -9.85
C VAL A 234 6.67 -0.13 -8.45
N SER A 235 7.30 -1.09 -7.76
CA SER A 235 6.88 -1.49 -6.40
C SER A 235 6.89 -0.30 -5.43
N THR A 236 8.01 0.44 -5.38
CA THR A 236 8.16 1.63 -4.53
C THR A 236 7.16 2.74 -4.88
N ALA A 237 6.90 2.98 -6.17
CA ALA A 237 5.93 3.97 -6.62
C ALA A 237 4.48 3.57 -6.25
N CYS A 238 4.12 2.30 -6.46
CA CYS A 238 2.81 1.75 -6.08
C CYS A 238 2.61 1.82 -4.56
N ALA A 239 3.61 1.37 -3.78
CA ALA A 239 3.59 1.44 -2.32
C ALA A 239 3.46 2.89 -1.82
N THR A 240 4.19 3.85 -2.39
CA THR A 240 4.09 5.28 -2.04
C THR A 240 2.67 5.81 -2.29
N ALA A 241 2.08 5.49 -3.45
CA ALA A 241 0.72 5.87 -3.79
C ALA A 241 -0.32 5.29 -2.80
N VAL A 242 -0.19 4.01 -2.43
CA VAL A 242 -1.07 3.35 -1.45
C VAL A 242 -0.87 3.91 -0.03
N LEU A 243 0.37 4.23 0.37
CA LEU A 243 0.67 4.85 1.66
C LEU A 243 0.04 6.25 1.80
N GLY A 244 -0.14 6.99 0.70
CA GLY A 244 -0.89 8.25 0.68
C GLY A 244 -2.34 8.09 1.17
N ASN A 245 -3.03 7.04 0.71
CA ASN A 245 -4.36 6.66 1.20
C ASN A 245 -4.35 6.36 2.71
N GLN A 246 -3.40 5.53 3.16
CA GLN A 246 -3.29 5.16 4.58
C GLN A 246 -3.01 6.37 5.48
N LEU A 247 -2.14 7.28 5.06
CA LEU A 247 -1.88 8.53 5.78
C LEU A 247 -3.14 9.41 5.86
N GLY A 248 -4.01 9.36 4.86
CA GLY A 248 -5.31 10.04 4.88
C GLY A 248 -6.26 9.48 5.93
N THR A 249 -6.33 8.15 6.03
CA THR A 249 -7.05 7.45 7.11
C THR A 249 -6.49 7.82 8.49
N ALA A 250 -5.17 7.88 8.64
CA ALA A 250 -4.50 8.25 9.89
C ALA A 250 -4.84 9.69 10.33
N VAL A 251 -4.78 10.67 9.41
CA VAL A 251 -5.23 12.05 9.65
C VAL A 251 -6.74 12.08 9.92
N GLY A 252 -7.51 11.26 9.22
CA GLY A 252 -8.96 11.09 9.39
C GLY A 252 -9.36 10.58 10.77
N PHE A 253 -8.52 9.79 11.45
CA PHE A 253 -8.76 9.39 12.83
C PHE A 253 -8.42 10.50 13.85
N LEU A 254 -7.35 11.27 13.62
CA LEU A 254 -6.87 12.25 14.60
C LEU A 254 -7.59 13.61 14.52
N LEU A 255 -7.77 14.13 13.30
CA LEU A 255 -8.12 15.53 13.10
C LEU A 255 -9.59 15.86 13.39
N PRO A 256 -10.61 15.04 13.02
CA PRO A 256 -12.01 15.36 13.32
C PRO A 256 -12.33 15.42 14.82
N PRO A 257 -11.90 14.49 15.70
CA PRO A 257 -12.11 14.63 17.15
C PRO A 257 -11.46 15.88 17.77
N VAL A 258 -10.37 16.38 17.19
CA VAL A 258 -9.66 17.57 17.67
C VAL A 258 -10.30 18.87 17.16
N LEU A 259 -10.74 18.90 15.90
CA LEU A 259 -11.41 20.07 15.31
C LEU A 259 -12.87 20.19 15.73
N VAL A 260 -13.55 19.07 16.01
CA VAL A 260 -14.98 19.01 16.31
C VAL A 260 -15.20 18.34 17.68
N PRO A 261 -14.76 18.96 18.79
CA PRO A 261 -15.06 18.47 20.13
C PRO A 261 -16.56 18.47 20.41
N ASN A 262 -17.01 17.48 21.18
CA ASN A 262 -18.41 17.26 21.52
C ASN A 262 -18.94 18.31 22.51
N THR A 263 -19.54 19.40 22.02
CA THR A 263 -20.11 20.46 22.84
C THR A 263 -21.62 20.31 23.02
N GLN A 264 -22.03 19.43 23.94
CA GLN A 264 -23.41 18.99 24.18
C GLN A 264 -24.47 20.11 24.30
N ASN A 265 -24.08 21.31 24.76
CA ASN A 265 -25.00 22.45 24.99
C ASN A 265 -24.84 23.62 23.99
N ASN A 266 -24.00 23.49 22.94
CA ASN A 266 -23.76 24.61 22.01
C ASN A 266 -23.72 24.16 20.55
N THR A 267 -24.91 24.00 19.96
CA THR A 267 -25.11 23.63 18.55
C THR A 267 -24.51 24.65 17.57
N GLN A 268 -24.45 25.94 17.92
CA GLN A 268 -23.85 26.97 17.06
C GLN A 268 -22.33 26.85 16.99
N LEU A 269 -21.66 26.61 18.12
CA LEU A 269 -20.22 26.35 18.17
C LEU A 269 -19.90 25.02 17.48
N LEU A 270 -20.70 23.98 17.70
CA LEU A 270 -20.54 22.70 17.00
C LEU A 270 -20.67 22.85 15.48
N ALA A 271 -21.67 23.60 15.00
CA ALA A 271 -21.84 23.94 13.59
C ALA A 271 -20.61 24.72 13.05
N CYS A 272 -20.08 25.68 13.80
CA CYS A 272 -18.88 26.44 13.43
C CYS A 272 -17.65 25.52 13.26
N ASN A 273 -17.46 24.57 14.17
CA ASN A 273 -16.36 23.60 14.13
C ASN A 273 -16.49 22.65 12.91
N ILE A 274 -17.68 22.10 12.68
CA ILE A 274 -18.00 21.26 11.50
C ILE A 274 -17.75 22.06 10.21
N SER A 275 -18.22 23.31 10.15
CA SER A 275 -18.02 24.22 9.03
C SER A 275 -16.54 24.47 8.74
N THR A 276 -15.74 24.73 9.77
CA THR A 276 -14.28 24.92 9.65
C THR A 276 -13.60 23.69 9.06
N MET A 277 -13.97 22.48 9.51
CA MET A 277 -13.44 21.23 8.96
C MET A 277 -13.83 21.04 7.49
N PHE A 278 -15.08 21.30 7.12
CA PHE A 278 -15.56 21.15 5.74
C PHE A 278 -14.95 22.17 4.78
N TYR A 279 -14.86 23.45 5.16
CA TYR A 279 -14.21 24.47 4.34
C TYR A 279 -12.71 24.22 4.17
N GLY A 280 -12.01 23.79 5.24
CA GLY A 280 -10.60 23.40 5.16
C GLY A 280 -10.40 22.23 4.19
N THR A 281 -11.23 21.18 4.30
CA THR A 281 -11.19 20.02 3.40
C THR A 281 -11.46 20.41 1.95
N SER A 282 -12.45 21.27 1.71
CA SER A 282 -12.82 21.75 0.37
C SER A 282 -11.74 22.64 -0.25
N ALA A 283 -11.06 23.49 0.54
CA ALA A 283 -9.95 24.31 0.07
C ALA A 283 -8.76 23.43 -0.39
N VAL A 284 -8.38 22.43 0.41
CA VAL A 284 -7.30 21.48 0.06
C VAL A 284 -7.70 20.64 -1.16
N ALA A 285 -8.94 20.13 -1.22
CA ALA A 285 -9.43 19.38 -2.37
C ALA A 285 -9.45 20.22 -3.66
N THR A 286 -9.82 21.51 -3.58
CA THR A 286 -9.82 22.45 -4.70
C THR A 286 -8.40 22.70 -5.21
N LEU A 287 -7.45 22.96 -4.32
CA LEU A 287 -6.04 23.13 -4.68
C LEU A 287 -5.49 21.88 -5.38
N LEU A 288 -5.76 20.69 -4.85
CA LEU A 288 -5.30 19.42 -5.44
C LEU A 288 -5.99 19.10 -6.78
N PHE A 289 -7.25 19.49 -6.97
CA PHE A 289 -7.92 19.39 -8.26
C PHE A 289 -7.26 20.31 -9.31
N ILE A 290 -6.99 21.57 -8.97
CA ILE A 290 -6.29 22.53 -9.86
C ILE A 290 -4.88 22.00 -10.20
N LEU A 291 -4.13 21.51 -9.20
CA LEU A 291 -2.82 20.89 -9.42
C LEU A 291 -2.92 19.64 -10.31
N THR A 292 -3.97 18.82 -10.17
CA THR A 292 -4.21 17.66 -11.04
C THR A 292 -4.46 18.10 -12.48
N VAL A 293 -5.30 19.12 -12.72
CA VAL A 293 -5.58 19.68 -14.06
C VAL A 293 -4.29 20.13 -14.77
N ILE A 294 -3.37 20.77 -14.05
CA ILE A 294 -2.11 21.32 -14.59
C ILE A 294 -1.03 20.24 -14.74
N ALA A 295 -0.87 19.37 -13.74
CA ALA A 295 0.26 18.44 -13.64
C ALA A 295 0.03 17.09 -14.33
N PHE A 296 -1.18 16.52 -14.27
CA PHE A 296 -1.45 15.23 -14.91
C PHE A 296 -1.44 15.37 -16.44
N LYS A 297 -0.47 14.72 -17.07
CA LYS A 297 -0.51 14.35 -18.49
C LYS A 297 -0.89 12.87 -18.60
N GLU A 298 -1.38 12.47 -19.75
CA GLU A 298 -1.92 11.12 -19.97
C GLU A 298 -0.84 10.04 -19.94
N LYS A 299 0.31 10.32 -20.58
CA LYS A 299 1.52 9.50 -20.57
C LYS A 299 2.76 10.43 -20.52
N PRO A 300 3.92 9.96 -20.02
CA PRO A 300 5.18 10.65 -20.26
C PRO A 300 5.50 10.69 -21.77
N GLN A 301 6.30 11.66 -22.21
CA GLN A 301 6.66 11.83 -23.64
C GLN A 301 7.50 10.67 -24.20
N TYR A 302 8.14 9.90 -23.31
CA TYR A 302 8.91 8.70 -23.62
C TYR A 302 8.45 7.58 -22.66
N PRO A 303 8.22 6.34 -23.15
CA PRO A 303 7.83 5.24 -22.29
C PRO A 303 8.99 4.86 -21.33
N PRO A 304 8.72 4.51 -20.06
CA PRO A 304 9.78 4.18 -19.11
C PRO A 304 10.34 2.76 -19.28
N SER A 305 9.79 1.92 -20.18
CA SER A 305 10.31 0.58 -20.44
C SER A 305 10.04 0.07 -21.87
N GLN A 306 10.93 -0.80 -22.36
CA GLN A 306 10.79 -1.50 -23.66
C GLN A 306 9.51 -2.35 -23.73
N ALA A 307 9.17 -3.05 -22.64
CA ALA A 307 7.98 -3.90 -22.57
C ALA A 307 6.68 -3.11 -22.81
N GLN A 308 6.64 -1.82 -22.44
CA GLN A 308 5.50 -0.95 -22.71
C GLN A 308 5.47 -0.41 -24.13
N ALA A 309 6.61 -0.22 -24.78
CA ALA A 309 6.65 0.09 -26.21
C ALA A 309 6.05 -1.08 -27.02
N VAL A 310 6.44 -2.32 -26.71
CA VAL A 310 5.91 -3.53 -27.39
C VAL A 310 4.40 -3.73 -27.16
N LEU A 311 3.90 -3.44 -25.95
CA LEU A 311 2.45 -3.44 -25.66
C LEU A 311 1.71 -2.30 -26.38
N GLN A 312 2.41 -1.22 -26.76
CA GLN A 312 1.83 -0.05 -27.43
C GLN A 312 1.78 -0.22 -28.97
N ASP A 313 2.62 -1.09 -29.53
CA ASP A 313 2.65 -1.45 -30.96
C ASP A 313 1.79 -2.69 -31.30
N SER A 314 1.16 -3.31 -30.30
CA SER A 314 0.21 -4.41 -30.52
C SER A 314 -1.10 -3.88 -31.13
N PRO A 315 -1.66 -4.51 -32.19
CA PRO A 315 -2.86 -4.00 -32.85
C PRO A 315 -4.08 -3.99 -31.90
N PRO A 316 -5.10 -3.11 -32.09
CA PRO A 316 -6.25 -2.96 -31.19
C PRO A 316 -7.25 -4.14 -31.12
N GLY A 317 -6.81 -5.37 -31.43
CA GLY A 317 -7.66 -6.56 -31.53
C GLY A 317 -7.83 -7.33 -30.22
N GLU A 318 -9.08 -7.47 -29.79
CA GLU A 318 -9.58 -8.52 -28.88
C GLU A 318 -9.08 -8.61 -27.41
N TYR A 319 -8.63 -7.52 -26.78
CA TYR A 319 -8.62 -7.49 -25.30
C TYR A 319 -10.07 -7.38 -24.75
N SER A 320 -10.75 -8.53 -24.66
CA SER A 320 -12.10 -8.61 -24.11
C SER A 320 -12.05 -8.58 -22.58
N TYR A 321 -12.37 -7.44 -21.98
CA TYR A 321 -12.42 -7.23 -20.53
C TYR A 321 -13.23 -8.31 -19.77
N GLY A 322 -14.38 -8.72 -20.31
CA GLY A 322 -15.18 -9.81 -19.73
C GLY A 322 -14.50 -11.20 -19.79
N LYS A 323 -13.66 -11.45 -20.81
CA LYS A 323 -12.84 -12.66 -20.92
C LYS A 323 -11.73 -12.66 -19.87
N SER A 324 -11.10 -11.49 -19.63
CA SER A 324 -10.11 -11.29 -18.57
C SER A 324 -10.67 -11.63 -17.19
N ILE A 325 -11.80 -11.04 -16.81
CA ILE A 325 -12.49 -11.35 -15.53
C ILE A 325 -12.79 -12.85 -15.43
N ARG A 326 -13.31 -13.47 -16.50
CA ARG A 326 -13.61 -14.90 -16.52
C ARG A 326 -12.36 -15.79 -16.37
N ASN A 327 -11.20 -15.34 -16.84
CA ASN A 327 -9.93 -16.04 -16.65
C ASN A 327 -9.42 -15.89 -15.21
N LEU A 328 -9.54 -14.70 -14.63
CA LEU A 328 -9.19 -14.42 -13.23
C LEU A 328 -9.95 -15.33 -12.25
N PHE A 329 -11.27 -15.46 -12.41
CA PHE A 329 -12.08 -16.36 -11.58
C PHE A 329 -11.85 -17.87 -11.81
N LYS A 330 -11.12 -18.27 -12.87
CA LYS A 330 -10.64 -19.66 -13.04
C LYS A 330 -9.31 -19.93 -12.35
N ASN A 331 -8.58 -18.89 -11.95
CA ASN A 331 -7.27 -19.00 -11.33
C ASN A 331 -7.45 -19.19 -9.80
N ILE A 332 -7.40 -20.45 -9.33
CA ILE A 332 -7.65 -20.80 -7.92
C ILE A 332 -6.77 -19.99 -6.93
N PRO A 333 -5.44 -19.86 -7.11
CA PRO A 333 -4.61 -18.96 -6.31
C PRO A 333 -5.13 -17.51 -6.24
N PHE A 334 -5.63 -16.95 -7.35
CA PHE A 334 -6.21 -15.61 -7.37
C PHE A 334 -7.55 -15.55 -6.63
N VAL A 335 -8.41 -16.56 -6.77
CA VAL A 335 -9.69 -16.61 -6.03
C VAL A 335 -9.46 -16.77 -4.51
N LEU A 336 -8.47 -17.55 -4.09
CA LEU A 336 -8.07 -17.62 -2.69
C LEU A 336 -7.55 -16.26 -2.19
N LEU A 337 -6.67 -15.60 -2.96
CA LEU A 337 -6.17 -14.26 -2.65
C LEU A 337 -7.30 -13.22 -2.56
N LEU A 338 -8.28 -13.30 -3.46
CA LEU A 338 -9.47 -12.44 -3.48
C LEU A 338 -10.27 -12.56 -2.18
N ILE A 339 -10.46 -13.79 -1.69
CA ILE A 339 -11.17 -14.07 -0.44
C ILE A 339 -10.34 -13.61 0.77
N THR A 340 -9.04 -13.90 0.82
CA THR A 340 -8.20 -13.58 1.98
C THR A 340 -7.97 -12.08 2.11
N TYR A 341 -7.63 -11.40 1.01
CA TYR A 341 -7.52 -9.95 0.96
C TYR A 341 -8.85 -9.28 1.31
N GLY A 342 -9.96 -9.85 0.83
CA GLY A 342 -11.31 -9.44 1.17
C GLY A 342 -11.56 -9.46 2.68
N ILE A 343 -11.30 -10.60 3.33
CA ILE A 343 -11.45 -10.79 4.78
C ILE A 343 -10.55 -9.82 5.56
N MET A 344 -9.26 -9.71 5.24
CA MET A 344 -8.32 -8.86 5.99
C MET A 344 -8.67 -7.38 5.90
N THR A 345 -8.84 -6.88 4.68
CA THR A 345 -9.10 -5.47 4.42
C THR A 345 -10.53 -5.09 4.84
N GLY A 346 -11.50 -5.98 4.64
CA GLY A 346 -12.88 -5.81 5.10
C GLY A 346 -12.99 -5.75 6.63
N ALA A 347 -12.19 -6.56 7.36
CA ALA A 347 -12.13 -6.47 8.82
C ALA A 347 -11.53 -5.13 9.28
N PHE A 348 -10.46 -4.66 8.62
CA PHE A 348 -9.90 -3.33 8.85
C PHE A 348 -10.93 -2.20 8.61
N TYR A 349 -11.70 -2.28 7.51
CA TYR A 349 -12.76 -1.30 7.20
C TYR A 349 -13.88 -1.31 8.25
N SER A 350 -14.30 -2.50 8.72
CA SER A 350 -15.30 -2.68 9.77
C SER A 350 -14.87 -2.06 11.09
N VAL A 351 -13.66 -2.38 11.57
CA VAL A 351 -13.07 -1.76 12.78
C VAL A 351 -12.97 -0.25 12.60
N SER A 352 -12.51 0.23 11.45
CA SER A 352 -12.32 1.66 11.19
C SER A 352 -13.62 2.45 11.23
N THR A 353 -14.71 1.87 10.71
CA THR A 353 -16.05 2.49 10.70
C THR A 353 -16.67 2.52 12.09
N LEU A 354 -16.56 1.44 12.86
CA LEU A 354 -17.21 1.27 14.15
C LEU A 354 -16.36 1.67 15.36
N LEU A 355 -15.12 2.16 15.15
CA LEU A 355 -14.15 2.42 16.21
C LEU A 355 -14.68 3.35 17.32
N ASN A 356 -15.36 4.44 16.94
CA ASN A 356 -15.96 5.38 17.89
C ASN A 356 -16.98 4.66 18.80
N GLN A 357 -17.94 3.95 18.20
CA GLN A 357 -18.98 3.22 18.93
C GLN A 357 -18.37 2.18 19.89
N ILE A 358 -17.36 1.43 19.44
CA ILE A 358 -16.66 0.40 20.25
C ILE A 358 -16.01 1.02 21.51
N ILE A 359 -15.32 2.16 21.36
CA ILE A 359 -14.63 2.82 22.47
C ILE A 359 -15.61 3.54 23.40
N LEU A 360 -16.52 4.36 22.85
CA LEU A 360 -17.44 5.18 23.64
C LEU A 360 -18.50 4.37 24.40
N THR A 361 -18.75 3.12 24.01
CA THR A 361 -19.57 2.18 24.80
C THR A 361 -19.02 1.99 26.22
N TYR A 362 -17.68 1.99 26.37
CA TYR A 362 -17.01 1.81 27.66
C TYR A 362 -16.44 3.13 28.23
N TYR A 363 -16.01 4.05 27.37
CA TYR A 363 -15.29 5.27 27.72
C TYR A 363 -16.00 6.50 27.13
N LYS A 364 -17.04 6.99 27.81
CA LYS A 364 -17.84 8.14 27.35
C LYS A 364 -17.03 9.44 27.42
N GLY A 365 -17.11 10.26 26.36
CA GLY A 365 -16.38 11.55 26.27
C GLY A 365 -14.90 11.41 25.90
N GLU A 366 -14.47 10.24 25.44
CA GLU A 366 -13.09 9.95 25.06
C GLU A 366 -12.89 9.92 23.52
N GLU A 367 -13.62 10.76 22.78
CA GLU A 367 -13.57 10.84 21.30
C GLU A 367 -12.14 11.07 20.79
N VAL A 368 -11.37 11.94 21.46
CA VAL A 368 -9.97 12.24 21.11
C VAL A 368 -9.06 11.02 21.34
N ASN A 369 -9.32 10.24 22.39
CA ASN A 369 -8.55 9.01 22.65
C ASN A 369 -8.97 7.86 21.72
N ALA A 370 -10.25 7.76 21.33
CA ALA A 370 -10.68 6.88 20.24
C ALA A 370 -9.96 7.23 18.92
N GLY A 371 -9.86 8.52 18.59
CA GLY A 371 -9.09 9.01 17.45
C GLY A 371 -7.60 8.66 17.52
N ARG A 372 -6.98 8.78 18.70
CA ARG A 372 -5.58 8.35 18.92
C ARG A 372 -5.41 6.84 18.75
N ILE A 373 -6.35 6.02 19.21
CA ILE A 373 -6.32 4.56 18.99
C ILE A 373 -6.36 4.27 17.47
N GLY A 374 -7.27 4.90 16.73
CA GLY A 374 -7.35 4.75 15.26
C GLY A 374 -6.08 5.18 14.54
N LEU A 375 -5.50 6.32 14.95
CA LEU A 375 -4.20 6.78 14.46
C LEU A 375 -3.10 5.74 14.69
N THR A 376 -2.97 5.21 15.91
CA THR A 376 -1.93 4.22 16.23
C THR A 376 -2.13 2.91 15.47
N LEU A 377 -3.38 2.49 15.24
CA LEU A 377 -3.73 1.31 14.46
C LEU A 377 -3.25 1.44 13.01
N VAL A 378 -3.50 2.59 12.36
CA VAL A 378 -3.07 2.83 10.98
C VAL A 378 -1.54 2.97 10.88
N LEU A 379 -0.91 3.73 11.77
CA LEU A 379 0.54 3.91 11.76
C LEU A 379 1.29 2.60 12.04
N ALA A 380 0.81 1.76 12.97
CA ALA A 380 1.35 0.44 13.21
C ALA A 380 1.23 -0.46 11.96
N GLY A 381 0.10 -0.38 11.24
CA GLY A 381 -0.10 -1.06 9.96
C GLY A 381 0.89 -0.59 8.87
N MET A 382 1.13 0.71 8.76
CA MET A 382 2.09 1.28 7.79
C MET A 382 3.53 0.83 8.11
N VAL A 383 3.97 0.94 9.36
CA VAL A 383 5.29 0.46 9.81
C VAL A 383 5.42 -1.05 9.61
N GLY A 384 4.38 -1.82 9.96
CA GLY A 384 4.31 -3.26 9.74
C GLY A 384 4.47 -3.65 8.27
N SER A 385 3.78 -2.96 7.35
CA SER A 385 3.91 -3.22 5.91
C SER A 385 5.31 -2.91 5.36
N ILE A 386 5.96 -1.83 5.84
CA ILE A 386 7.33 -1.48 5.42
C ILE A 386 8.32 -2.52 5.94
N LEU A 387 8.24 -2.88 7.22
CA LEU A 387 9.10 -3.92 7.81
C LEU A 387 8.91 -5.29 7.13
N CYS A 388 7.67 -5.67 6.82
CA CYS A 388 7.40 -6.90 6.06
C CYS A 388 7.95 -6.84 4.64
N GLY A 389 7.80 -5.71 3.94
CA GLY A 389 8.38 -5.51 2.60
C GLY A 389 9.90 -5.69 2.60
N LEU A 390 10.60 -4.98 3.49
CA LEU A 390 12.06 -5.11 3.66
C LEU A 390 12.49 -6.54 4.02
N TRP A 391 11.73 -7.22 4.89
CA TRP A 391 12.00 -8.61 5.27
C TRP A 391 11.81 -9.58 4.10
N LEU A 392 10.79 -9.38 3.26
CA LEU A 392 10.52 -10.19 2.07
C LEU A 392 11.55 -9.95 0.97
N ASP A 393 11.99 -8.70 0.81
CA ASP A 393 13.10 -8.38 -0.09
C ASP A 393 14.42 -9.00 0.34
N TYR A 394 14.68 -9.09 1.64
CA TYR A 394 15.87 -9.75 2.18
C TYR A 394 15.79 -11.29 2.07
N THR A 395 14.68 -11.89 2.50
CA THR A 395 14.51 -13.35 2.55
C THR A 395 14.15 -13.98 1.20
N LYS A 396 13.72 -13.19 0.21
CA LYS A 396 13.17 -13.64 -1.09
C LYS A 396 12.06 -14.71 -0.97
N THR A 397 11.46 -14.82 0.20
CA THR A 397 10.46 -15.84 0.54
C THR A 397 9.06 -15.24 0.42
N TYR A 398 8.70 -14.86 -0.80
CA TYR A 398 7.37 -14.33 -1.17
C TYR A 398 6.22 -15.30 -0.79
N ASN A 399 6.54 -16.55 -0.49
CA ASN A 399 5.61 -17.67 -0.30
C ASN A 399 5.02 -17.78 1.12
N PHE A 400 5.52 -17.04 2.14
CA PHE A 400 5.17 -17.33 3.54
C PHE A 400 4.69 -16.15 4.41
N PHE A 401 4.93 -14.89 4.01
CA PHE A 401 4.52 -13.72 4.81
C PHE A 401 3.78 -12.66 3.98
N MET A 402 2.46 -12.77 3.89
CA MET A 402 1.60 -11.71 3.31
C MET A 402 1.28 -10.56 4.28
N THR A 403 1.94 -10.43 5.43
CA THR A 403 1.58 -9.44 6.46
C THR A 403 1.69 -7.96 6.01
N GLY A 404 2.28 -7.69 4.84
CA GLY A 404 2.19 -6.41 4.13
C GLY A 404 1.04 -6.32 3.10
N TYR A 405 -0.13 -6.90 3.39
CA TYR A 405 -1.21 -7.23 2.43
C TYR A 405 -1.58 -6.19 1.36
N LEU A 406 -1.52 -4.88 1.65
CA LEU A 406 -2.04 -3.85 0.72
C LEU A 406 -1.15 -3.65 -0.52
N PRO A 407 0.10 -3.15 -0.44
CA PRO A 407 0.95 -3.03 -1.62
C PRO A 407 1.34 -4.40 -2.20
N LEU A 408 1.72 -5.36 -1.33
CA LEU A 408 2.18 -6.66 -1.78
C LEU A 408 1.07 -7.53 -2.36
N GLY A 409 -0.18 -7.38 -1.90
CA GLY A 409 -1.32 -8.10 -2.46
C GLY A 409 -1.58 -7.72 -3.91
N PHE A 410 -1.45 -6.43 -4.25
CA PHE A 410 -1.55 -5.99 -5.65
C PHE A 410 -0.40 -6.53 -6.52
N GLU A 411 0.84 -6.48 -6.05
CA GLU A 411 1.98 -7.01 -6.83
C GLU A 411 1.91 -8.52 -7.02
N PHE A 412 1.62 -9.28 -5.95
CA PHE A 412 1.46 -10.73 -6.02
C PHE A 412 0.27 -11.13 -6.90
N ALA A 413 -0.83 -10.38 -6.85
CA ALA A 413 -1.97 -10.60 -7.75
C ALA A 413 -1.56 -10.42 -9.22
N VAL A 414 -0.90 -9.30 -9.57
CA VAL A 414 -0.35 -9.07 -10.90
C VAL A 414 0.60 -10.20 -11.32
N GLU A 415 1.39 -10.74 -10.39
CA GLU A 415 2.34 -11.81 -10.70
C GLU A 415 1.70 -13.18 -11.00
N ILE A 416 0.66 -13.57 -10.26
CA ILE A 416 -0.07 -14.82 -10.47
C ILE A 416 -1.12 -14.74 -11.60
N THR A 417 -1.55 -13.51 -11.97
CA THR A 417 -2.54 -13.26 -13.02
C THR A 417 -1.96 -12.87 -14.37
N TYR A 418 -0.64 -12.65 -14.50
CA TYR A 418 -0.01 -12.35 -15.78
C TYR A 418 -0.44 -13.36 -16.88
N PRO A 419 -0.87 -12.93 -18.09
CA PRO A 419 -0.77 -11.57 -18.66
C PRO A 419 -2.03 -10.68 -18.53
N GLU A 420 -2.92 -10.92 -17.57
CA GLU A 420 -4.15 -10.10 -17.38
C GLU A 420 -3.84 -8.66 -16.87
N SER A 421 -4.71 -7.69 -17.18
CA SER A 421 -4.53 -6.25 -16.83
C SER A 421 -4.36 -6.00 -15.33
N GLU A 422 -3.34 -5.18 -14.98
CA GLU A 422 -3.01 -4.80 -13.61
C GLU A 422 -4.18 -4.09 -12.89
N GLY A 423 -4.91 -3.22 -13.58
CA GLY A 423 -6.10 -2.53 -13.06
C GLY A 423 -7.31 -3.45 -12.88
N THR A 424 -7.43 -4.51 -13.67
CA THR A 424 -8.50 -5.50 -13.50
C THR A 424 -8.24 -6.37 -12.27
N SER A 425 -6.99 -6.84 -12.11
CA SER A 425 -6.57 -7.65 -10.97
C SER A 425 -6.67 -6.88 -9.64
N SER A 426 -6.11 -5.66 -9.58
CA SER A 426 -6.20 -4.79 -8.39
C SER A 426 -7.61 -4.26 -8.12
N GLY A 427 -8.41 -3.97 -9.16
CA GLY A 427 -9.82 -3.56 -9.01
C GLY A 427 -10.68 -4.64 -8.37
N LEU A 428 -10.52 -5.91 -8.78
CA LEU A 428 -11.24 -7.04 -8.19
C LEU A 428 -10.83 -7.29 -6.73
N LEU A 429 -9.53 -7.20 -6.39
CA LEU A 429 -9.07 -7.29 -4.99
C LEU A 429 -9.77 -6.25 -4.10
N ASN A 430 -9.77 -4.99 -4.52
CA ASN A 430 -10.49 -3.94 -3.79
C ASN A 430 -12.00 -4.23 -3.73
N ALA A 431 -12.64 -4.67 -4.82
CA ALA A 431 -14.06 -5.02 -4.79
C ALA A 431 -14.39 -6.09 -3.73
N ALA A 432 -13.53 -7.11 -3.56
CA ALA A 432 -13.70 -8.10 -2.50
C ALA A 432 -13.56 -7.49 -1.09
N ALA A 433 -12.57 -6.61 -0.87
CA ALA A 433 -12.42 -5.88 0.39
C ALA A 433 -13.66 -5.04 0.74
N GLN A 434 -14.28 -4.42 -0.25
CA GLN A 434 -15.49 -3.61 -0.06
C GLN A 434 -16.72 -4.49 0.24
N ILE A 435 -16.86 -5.64 -0.41
CA ILE A 435 -17.94 -6.62 -0.12
C ILE A 435 -17.82 -7.15 1.32
N PHE A 436 -16.63 -7.63 1.71
CA PHE A 436 -16.39 -8.10 3.08
C PHE A 436 -16.51 -6.96 4.10
N GLY A 437 -16.08 -5.74 3.75
CA GLY A 437 -16.27 -4.54 4.56
C GLY A 437 -17.74 -4.27 4.89
N ILE A 438 -18.64 -4.32 3.90
CA ILE A 438 -20.09 -4.18 4.10
C ILE A 438 -20.63 -5.28 5.02
N LEU A 439 -20.31 -6.55 4.71
CA LEU A 439 -20.80 -7.70 5.47
C LEU A 439 -20.36 -7.66 6.93
N PHE A 440 -19.08 -7.36 7.16
CA PHE A 440 -18.50 -7.28 8.49
C PHE A 440 -18.98 -6.05 9.26
N THR A 441 -19.12 -4.88 8.62
CA THR A 441 -19.65 -3.68 9.29
C THR A 441 -21.08 -3.91 9.78
N LEU A 442 -21.94 -4.50 8.96
CA LEU A 442 -23.32 -4.83 9.36
C LEU A 442 -23.36 -5.90 10.48
N ALA A 443 -22.56 -6.96 10.35
CA ALA A 443 -22.53 -8.04 11.34
C ALA A 443 -21.94 -7.57 12.68
N GLN A 444 -20.81 -6.85 12.67
CA GLN A 444 -20.17 -6.29 13.84
C GLN A 444 -21.04 -5.21 14.49
N GLY A 445 -21.65 -4.32 13.70
CA GLY A 445 -22.58 -3.29 14.19
C GLY A 445 -23.76 -3.92 14.93
N LYS A 446 -24.40 -4.93 14.33
CA LYS A 446 -25.51 -5.67 14.95
C LYS A 446 -25.10 -6.47 16.19
N LEU A 447 -23.92 -7.10 16.19
CA LEU A 447 -23.38 -7.76 17.39
C LEU A 447 -23.05 -6.76 18.51
N THR A 448 -22.68 -5.54 18.14
CA THR A 448 -22.37 -4.45 19.08
C THR A 448 -23.64 -3.87 19.70
N SER A 449 -24.71 -3.69 18.91
CA SER A 449 -26.02 -3.21 19.40
C SER A 449 -26.76 -4.24 20.24
N ASP A 450 -26.77 -5.51 19.80
CA ASP A 450 -27.66 -6.53 20.37
C ASP A 450 -27.01 -7.27 21.57
N TYR A 451 -25.68 -7.23 21.69
CA TYR A 451 -24.94 -7.93 22.75
C TYR A 451 -23.87 -7.04 23.42
N SER A 452 -22.76 -6.78 22.75
CA SER A 452 -21.65 -5.93 23.22
C SER A 452 -20.57 -5.77 22.14
N PRO A 453 -19.75 -4.71 22.18
CA PRO A 453 -18.59 -4.57 21.28
C PRO A 453 -17.63 -5.77 21.34
N LYS A 454 -17.57 -6.47 22.49
CA LYS A 454 -16.75 -7.67 22.67
C LYS A 454 -17.18 -8.82 21.75
N GLY A 455 -18.48 -8.99 21.51
CA GLY A 455 -19.01 -9.98 20.57
C GLY A 455 -18.64 -9.68 19.13
N GLY A 456 -18.79 -8.41 18.71
CA GLY A 456 -18.36 -7.94 17.39
C GLY A 456 -16.85 -8.12 17.15
N ASN A 457 -16.02 -7.83 18.15
CA ASN A 457 -14.57 -8.02 18.05
C ASN A 457 -14.17 -9.49 17.96
N VAL A 458 -14.82 -10.39 18.72
CA VAL A 458 -14.58 -11.85 18.61
C VAL A 458 -14.95 -12.36 17.21
N PHE A 459 -16.09 -11.90 16.65
CA PHE A 459 -16.50 -12.23 15.29
C PHE A 459 -15.42 -11.86 14.25
N LEU A 460 -14.84 -10.65 14.34
CA LEU A 460 -13.75 -10.26 13.45
C LEU A 460 -12.47 -11.08 13.66
N CYS A 461 -12.07 -11.35 14.91
CA CYS A 461 -10.89 -12.17 15.20
C CYS A 461 -11.00 -13.57 14.61
N VAL A 462 -12.18 -14.19 14.67
CA VAL A 462 -12.45 -15.51 14.05
C VAL A 462 -12.29 -15.43 12.53
N TRP A 463 -12.89 -14.43 11.88
CA TRP A 463 -12.78 -14.27 10.43
C TRP A 463 -11.34 -13.96 9.98
N MET A 464 -10.62 -13.08 10.69
CA MET A 464 -9.20 -12.83 10.41
C MET A 464 -8.35 -14.10 10.56
N PHE A 465 -8.61 -14.95 11.57
CA PHE A 465 -7.92 -16.23 11.71
C PHE A 465 -8.20 -17.18 10.54
N VAL A 466 -9.45 -17.26 10.07
CA VAL A 466 -9.82 -17.99 8.84
C VAL A 466 -9.08 -17.42 7.63
N GLY A 467 -8.96 -16.10 7.52
CA GLY A 467 -8.18 -15.43 6.47
C GLY A 467 -6.69 -15.81 6.51
N ILE A 468 -6.07 -15.93 7.68
CA ILE A 468 -4.66 -16.36 7.82
C ILE A 468 -4.50 -17.80 7.31
N ILE A 469 -5.39 -18.71 7.71
CA ILE A 469 -5.38 -20.10 7.25
C ILE A 469 -5.54 -20.18 5.73
N LEU A 470 -6.51 -19.46 5.16
CA LEU A 470 -6.74 -19.45 3.72
C LEU A 470 -5.54 -18.87 2.94
N THR A 471 -4.84 -17.86 3.47
CA THR A 471 -3.60 -17.34 2.86
C THR A 471 -2.48 -18.38 2.86
N ALA A 472 -2.34 -19.16 3.93
CA ALA A 472 -1.34 -20.24 3.99
C ALA A 472 -1.59 -21.38 2.98
N LEU A 473 -2.79 -21.45 2.38
CA LEU A 473 -3.14 -22.41 1.32
C LEU A 473 -2.88 -21.88 -0.10
N ILE A 474 -2.49 -20.61 -0.27
CA ILE A 474 -2.21 -20.02 -1.58
C ILE A 474 -0.89 -20.59 -2.13
N LYS A 475 -0.99 -21.42 -3.18
CA LYS A 475 0.18 -21.87 -3.93
C LYS A 475 0.82 -20.73 -4.70
N SER A 476 2.06 -20.42 -4.35
CA SER A 476 2.88 -19.33 -4.88
C SER A 476 3.60 -19.70 -6.19
N ASP A 477 2.88 -20.23 -7.18
CA ASP A 477 3.43 -20.49 -8.52
C ASP A 477 3.58 -19.17 -9.29
N LEU A 478 4.72 -18.50 -9.11
CA LEU A 478 5.05 -17.19 -9.66
C LEU A 478 5.28 -17.24 -11.18
N LYS A 479 4.21 -17.13 -11.96
CA LYS A 479 4.24 -17.22 -13.44
C LYS A 479 5.17 -16.19 -14.08
N ARG A 480 5.11 -14.92 -13.66
CA ARG A 480 5.92 -13.84 -14.25
C ARG A 480 7.42 -14.03 -14.01
N HIS A 481 7.81 -14.39 -12.78
CA HIS A 481 9.21 -14.71 -12.46
C HIS A 481 9.73 -15.92 -13.24
N ASN A 482 8.90 -16.97 -13.40
CA ASN A 482 9.24 -18.15 -14.18
C ASN A 482 9.42 -17.85 -15.68
N ILE A 483 8.60 -16.96 -16.26
CA ILE A 483 8.78 -16.50 -17.65
C ILE A 483 10.07 -15.68 -17.80
N ASN A 484 10.35 -14.74 -16.88
CA ASN A 484 11.59 -13.96 -16.94
C ASN A 484 12.85 -14.83 -16.80
N LYS A 485 12.83 -15.84 -15.91
CA LYS A 485 13.88 -16.86 -15.83
C LYS A 485 13.95 -17.72 -17.10
N GLY A 486 12.81 -18.06 -17.70
CA GLY A 486 12.74 -18.77 -18.98
C GLY A 486 13.35 -17.99 -20.14
N ILE A 487 13.20 -16.66 -20.17
CA ILE A 487 13.86 -15.78 -21.16
C ILE A 487 15.36 -15.62 -20.89
N THR A 488 15.79 -15.74 -19.62
CA THR A 488 17.22 -15.62 -19.24
C THR A 488 17.98 -16.94 -19.47
N ASN A 489 17.30 -18.08 -19.35
CA ASN A 489 17.88 -19.43 -19.48
C ASN A 489 17.56 -20.10 -20.84
N GLY A 490 16.58 -19.58 -21.58
CA GLY A 490 16.28 -20.01 -22.94
C GLY A 490 17.22 -19.31 -23.90
N ASP A 491 18.07 -20.09 -24.57
CA ASP A 491 19.08 -19.65 -25.51
C ASP A 491 18.60 -18.49 -26.42
N ILE A 492 19.53 -17.59 -26.75
CA ILE A 492 19.54 -16.95 -28.07
C ILE A 492 19.86 -18.03 -29.11
N LYS A 493 18.92 -18.95 -29.33
CA LYS A 493 18.79 -19.61 -30.62
C LYS A 493 18.20 -18.56 -31.53
N ALA A 494 19.10 -17.86 -32.22
CA ALA A 494 18.74 -17.18 -33.44
C ALA A 494 17.95 -18.18 -34.30
N VAL A 495 16.65 -17.94 -34.43
CA VAL A 495 15.88 -18.53 -35.50
C VAL A 495 16.62 -18.13 -36.77
N PRO A 496 17.03 -19.06 -37.64
CA PRO A 496 17.59 -18.68 -38.93
C PRO A 496 16.55 -17.79 -39.60
N VAL A 497 16.92 -16.55 -39.87
CA VAL A 497 16.09 -15.69 -40.71
C VAL A 497 16.27 -16.23 -42.11
N ASP A 498 15.40 -17.19 -42.48
CA ASP A 498 15.15 -17.50 -43.88
C ASP A 498 14.51 -16.25 -44.48
N SER A 499 15.38 -15.39 -45.03
CA SER A 499 15.02 -14.15 -45.69
C SER A 499 14.01 -14.46 -46.81
N PRO A 500 12.86 -13.77 -46.88
CA PRO A 500 11.90 -13.95 -47.96
C PRO A 500 12.40 -13.23 -49.23
N THR A 501 13.52 -13.69 -49.79
CA THR A 501 14.16 -13.13 -50.99
C THR A 501 14.72 -14.17 -51.97
N ASP A 502 14.54 -15.49 -51.74
CA ASP A 502 15.10 -16.54 -52.64
C ASP A 502 14.14 -17.67 -53.08
N GLU A 503 12.85 -17.67 -52.69
CA GLU A 503 11.86 -18.63 -53.26
C GLU A 503 11.28 -18.19 -54.61
N GLU A 504 11.23 -16.89 -54.90
CA GLU A 504 10.64 -16.38 -56.15
C GLU A 504 11.55 -16.63 -57.36
N SER A 505 12.88 -16.59 -57.19
CA SER A 505 13.85 -16.93 -58.25
C SER A 505 13.86 -18.42 -58.63
N LYS A 506 13.65 -19.34 -57.68
CA LYS A 506 13.61 -20.79 -57.98
C LYS A 506 12.34 -21.20 -58.71
N THR A 507 11.21 -20.61 -58.35
CA THR A 507 9.90 -20.93 -58.97
C THR A 507 9.83 -20.46 -60.44
N ILE A 508 10.50 -19.36 -60.78
CA ILE A 508 10.57 -18.83 -62.16
C ILE A 508 11.62 -19.57 -63.01
N LEU A 509 12.68 -20.12 -62.41
CA LEU A 509 13.67 -20.93 -63.13
C LEU A 509 13.19 -22.35 -63.44
N MET A 510 12.42 -23.00 -62.56
CA MET A 510 11.92 -24.36 -62.80
C MET A 510 10.76 -24.41 -63.80
N SER A 511 9.94 -23.36 -63.92
CA SER A 511 8.87 -23.29 -64.94
C SER A 511 9.43 -23.12 -66.36
N LYS A 512 10.49 -22.32 -66.55
CA LYS A 512 11.12 -22.12 -67.86
C LYS A 512 11.95 -23.29 -68.37
N GLN A 513 12.29 -24.28 -67.54
CA GLN A 513 12.99 -25.50 -68.00
C GLN A 513 12.05 -26.63 -68.46
N SER A 514 10.74 -26.56 -68.22
CA SER A 514 9.80 -27.59 -68.72
C SER A 514 9.15 -27.27 -70.07
N GLU A 515 9.24 -26.03 -70.57
CA GLU A 515 8.60 -25.61 -71.83
C GLU A 515 9.53 -25.64 -73.07
N SER A 516 10.78 -26.12 -72.96
CA SER A 516 11.71 -26.26 -74.10
C SER A 516 12.13 -27.70 -74.40
N ALA A 517 11.29 -28.68 -74.07
CA ALA A 517 11.53 -30.11 -74.28
C ALA A 517 10.28 -30.86 -74.80
N ILE A 518 9.67 -30.32 -75.85
CA ILE A 518 8.82 -31.05 -76.83
C ILE A 518 9.24 -30.59 -78.23
#